data_AF-A0A535DQF2-F1
#
_entry.id   AF-A0A535DQF2-F1
#
_cell.length_a   1.000
_cell.length_b   1.000
_cell.length_c   1.000
_cell.angle_alpha   90.00
_cell.angle_beta   90.00
_cell.angle_gamma   90.00
#
_symmetry.space_group_name_H-M   'P 1'
#
loop_
_entity.id
_entity.type
_entity.pdbx_description
1 polymer ?
#
loop_
_entity_poly.entity_id
_entity_poly.type
_entity_poly.pdbx_seq_one_letter_code
_entity_poly.pdbx_strand_id
1 'polypeptide(L)'
;MRLSRILPAVMIAAVLSLAGEVSASAHVVFCMYDPPVQVVTPGGHYLTVNNTIYLPPYERHVADHFAATATATADGHGGTLINVRVNVASGVSSAHVVASVQRFQVSTDGGGSGGTVVSLDLDVPST
;
A
#
# COMPACT_ATOMS: atom_id res chain seq x y z
N MET A 1 -12.04 -66.72 20.34
CA MET A 1 -13.11 -66.33 21.28
C MET A 1 -12.66 -65.13 22.09
N ARG A 2 -13.28 -63.97 21.90
CA ARG A 2 -13.85 -63.05 22.91
C ARG A 2 -13.79 -61.61 22.42
N LEU A 3 -15.00 -61.08 22.27
CA LEU A 3 -15.37 -59.72 22.01
C LEU A 3 -15.18 -58.89 23.30
N SER A 4 -14.63 -57.68 23.20
CA SER A 4 -14.95 -56.63 24.17
C SER A 4 -14.79 -55.26 23.50
N ARG A 5 -15.94 -54.61 23.35
CA ARG A 5 -16.17 -53.25 22.88
C ARG A 5 -15.52 -52.24 23.84
N ILE A 6 -14.80 -51.25 23.31
CA ILE A 6 -14.75 -49.88 23.86
C ILE A 6 -14.64 -48.90 22.68
N LEU A 7 -15.78 -48.30 22.31
CA LEU A 7 -15.89 -46.95 21.74
C LEU A 7 -16.44 -46.08 22.87
N PRO A 8 -16.30 -44.73 22.89
CA PRO A 8 -15.45 -43.83 22.12
C PRO A 8 -14.71 -42.81 23.05
N ALA A 9 -13.47 -42.43 22.75
CA ALA A 9 -12.87 -41.30 23.46
C ALA A 9 -11.85 -40.60 22.57
N VAL A 10 -11.95 -39.27 22.59
CA VAL A 10 -11.03 -38.31 21.95
C VAL A 10 -11.29 -38.09 20.45
N MET A 11 -12.50 -37.58 20.19
CA MET A 11 -12.58 -36.34 19.41
C MET A 11 -11.59 -35.32 20.00
N ILE A 12 -10.97 -34.52 19.13
CA ILE A 12 -10.02 -33.42 19.40
C ILE A 12 -8.53 -33.84 19.35
N ALA A 13 -8.03 -34.14 18.15
CA ALA A 13 -6.59 -33.98 17.85
C ALA A 13 -6.28 -33.76 16.36
N ALA A 14 -7.29 -33.66 15.49
CA ALA A 14 -7.10 -33.58 14.03
C ALA A 14 -7.14 -32.15 13.46
N VAL A 15 -7.21 -31.10 14.29
CA VAL A 15 -7.34 -29.71 13.81
C VAL A 15 -6.44 -28.78 14.61
N LEU A 16 -5.14 -29.09 14.69
CA LEU A 16 -4.14 -28.18 15.26
C LEU A 16 -2.86 -28.10 14.42
N SER A 17 -2.82 -28.77 13.26
CA SER A 17 -1.65 -28.84 12.37
C SER A 17 -1.89 -28.24 10.99
N LEU A 18 -3.06 -27.66 10.74
CA LEU A 18 -3.17 -26.55 9.81
C LEU A 18 -2.75 -25.29 10.57
N ALA A 19 -1.43 -25.16 10.76
CA ALA A 19 -0.79 -23.86 10.83
C ALA A 19 -0.97 -23.16 9.47
N GLY A 20 -2.23 -22.92 9.09
CA GLY A 20 -2.56 -21.75 8.30
C GLY A 20 -2.22 -20.62 9.24
N GLU A 21 -1.15 -19.92 8.90
CA GLU A 21 -0.72 -18.71 9.57
C GLU A 21 -1.97 -17.91 9.87
N VAL A 22 -2.34 -17.91 11.16
CA VAL A 22 -3.43 -17.10 11.65
C VAL A 22 -3.01 -15.70 11.24
N SER A 23 -3.66 -15.14 10.21
CA SER A 23 -3.51 -13.74 9.86
C SER A 23 -3.83 -13.01 11.14
N ALA A 24 -2.78 -12.63 11.87
CA ALA A 24 -2.88 -11.83 13.05
C ALA A 24 -3.56 -10.56 12.57
N SER A 25 -4.83 -10.43 12.92
CA SER A 25 -5.61 -9.21 12.80
C SER A 25 -4.97 -8.18 13.73
N ALA A 26 -3.87 -7.60 13.29
CA ALA A 26 -3.18 -6.54 13.98
C ALA A 26 -2.45 -5.78 12.89
N HIS A 27 -3.10 -4.75 12.38
CA HIS A 27 -2.58 -3.44 12.01
C HIS A 27 -3.74 -2.80 11.26
N VAL A 28 -4.58 -2.07 11.98
CA VAL A 28 -5.54 -1.17 11.35
C VAL A 28 -4.70 -0.09 10.70
N VAL A 29 -4.32 -0.32 9.46
CA VAL A 29 -3.54 0.60 8.66
C VAL A 29 -4.50 1.71 8.26
N PHE A 30 -4.33 2.90 8.84
CA PHE A 30 -5.20 4.03 8.52
C PHE A 30 -4.71 4.69 7.24
N CYS A 31 -5.63 4.90 6.28
CA CYS A 31 -5.41 5.76 5.12
C CYS A 31 -5.22 7.19 5.61
N MET A 32 -3.99 7.69 5.54
CA MET A 32 -3.69 9.10 5.78
C MET A 32 -3.60 9.81 4.43
N TYR A 33 -4.39 10.88 4.34
CA TYR A 33 -4.66 11.66 3.15
C TYR A 33 -3.58 12.74 3.00
N ASP A 34 -2.73 12.59 1.99
CA ASP A 34 -1.92 13.68 1.46
C ASP A 34 -2.70 14.28 0.28
N PRO A 35 -2.95 15.61 0.22
CA PRO A 35 -3.72 16.22 -0.85
C PRO A 35 -3.26 15.75 -2.23
N PRO A 36 -4.22 15.50 -3.14
CA PRO A 36 -3.91 15.02 -4.47
C PRO A 36 -2.96 15.99 -5.18
N VAL A 37 -1.93 15.47 -5.83
CA VAL A 37 -0.97 16.27 -6.59
C VAL A 37 -1.45 16.37 -8.03
N GLN A 38 -1.67 17.59 -8.50
CA GLN A 38 -1.99 17.83 -9.90
C GLN A 38 -0.70 17.94 -10.72
N VAL A 39 -0.65 17.21 -11.82
CA VAL A 39 0.46 17.26 -12.79
C VAL A 39 -0.07 17.58 -14.18
N VAL A 40 0.77 18.21 -14.99
CA VAL A 40 0.49 18.47 -16.41
C VAL A 40 1.27 17.47 -17.23
N THR A 41 0.57 16.65 -17.99
CA THR A 41 1.18 15.70 -18.94
C THR A 41 1.97 16.45 -20.02
N PRO A 42 2.95 15.83 -20.67
CA PRO A 42 3.61 16.40 -21.85
C PRO A 42 2.63 16.80 -22.96
N GLY A 43 1.48 16.13 -23.06
CA GLY A 43 0.40 16.48 -23.99
C GLY A 43 -0.47 17.67 -23.56
N GLY A 44 -0.19 18.31 -22.43
CA GLY A 44 -0.92 19.48 -21.92
C GLY A 44 -2.20 19.18 -21.14
N HIS A 45 -2.50 17.91 -20.86
CA HIS A 45 -3.64 17.51 -20.05
C HIS A 45 -3.29 17.49 -18.55
N TYR A 46 -4.24 17.93 -17.72
CA TYR A 46 -4.13 17.81 -16.27
C TYR A 46 -4.50 16.41 -15.80
N LEU A 47 -3.66 15.83 -14.94
CA LEU A 47 -3.93 14.59 -14.22
C LEU A 47 -3.81 14.82 -12.72
N THR A 48 -4.65 14.10 -11.99
CA THR A 48 -4.68 14.12 -10.53
C THR A 48 -4.10 12.81 -10.01
N VAL A 49 -2.98 12.91 -9.30
CA VAL A 49 -2.31 11.80 -8.62
C VAL A 49 -2.79 11.78 -7.18
N ASN A 50 -3.45 10.70 -6.78
CA ASN A 50 -3.93 10.49 -5.43
C ASN A 50 -2.90 9.65 -4.68
N ASN A 51 -2.43 10.17 -3.55
CA ASN A 51 -1.50 9.48 -2.68
C ASN A 51 -2.23 9.01 -1.43
N THR A 52 -2.06 7.75 -1.07
CA THR A 52 -2.58 7.17 0.16
C THR A 52 -1.41 6.60 0.93
N ILE A 53 -1.23 7.08 2.17
CA ILE A 53 -0.14 6.64 3.03
C ILE A 53 -0.73 5.82 4.16
N TYR A 54 -0.11 4.68 4.40
CA TYR A 54 -0.54 3.63 5.27
C TYR A 54 0.47 3.52 6.41
N LEU A 55 0.02 3.85 7.62
CA LEU A 55 0.86 3.91 8.82
C LEU A 55 0.34 3.00 9.93
N PRO A 56 1.22 2.53 10.82
CA PRO A 56 0.83 1.90 12.08
C PRO A 56 0.00 2.86 12.94
N PRO A 57 -0.97 2.35 13.73
CA PRO A 57 -1.90 3.20 14.48
C PRO A 57 -1.21 4.08 15.53
N TYR A 58 -0.08 3.64 16.09
CA TYR A 58 0.68 4.42 17.08
C TYR A 58 1.47 5.59 16.46
N GLU A 59 1.68 5.59 15.14
CA GLU A 59 2.40 6.63 14.39
C GLU A 59 1.45 7.59 13.66
N ARG A 60 0.14 7.51 13.92
CA ARG A 60 -0.84 8.38 13.28
C ARG A 60 -0.54 9.87 13.49
N HIS A 61 0.04 10.22 14.64
CA HIS A 61 0.34 11.60 15.01
C HIS A 61 1.35 12.30 14.08
N VAL A 62 2.12 11.56 13.27
CA VAL A 62 3.06 12.13 12.28
C VAL A 62 2.48 12.22 10.87
N ALA A 63 1.22 11.83 10.67
CA ALA A 63 0.62 11.73 9.35
C ALA A 63 0.40 13.05 8.61
N ASP A 64 0.30 14.16 9.33
CA ASP A 64 0.17 15.49 8.71
C ASP A 64 1.53 16.05 8.23
N HIS A 65 2.62 15.28 8.39
CA HIS A 65 3.99 15.70 8.08
C HIS A 65 4.58 15.04 6.83
N PHE A 66 3.75 14.41 6.01
CA PHE A 66 4.18 13.85 4.73
C PHE A 66 4.11 14.92 3.65
N ALA A 67 5.11 14.93 2.79
CA ALA A 67 5.13 15.80 1.62
C ALA A 67 5.30 14.94 0.37
N ALA A 68 4.30 14.91 -0.50
CA ALA A 68 4.42 14.34 -1.84
C ALA A 68 4.71 15.41 -2.89
N THR A 69 5.50 15.03 -3.88
CA THR A 69 5.67 15.76 -5.14
C THR A 69 5.49 14.78 -6.28
N ALA A 70 4.96 15.24 -7.40
CA ALA A 70 4.81 14.42 -8.60
C ALA A 70 5.29 15.20 -9.83
N THR A 71 5.97 14.51 -10.72
CA THR A 71 6.48 15.07 -11.98
C THR A 71 6.07 14.16 -13.13
N ALA A 72 5.59 14.75 -14.22
CA ALA A 72 5.13 14.03 -15.40
C ALA A 72 6.11 14.22 -16.56
N THR A 73 6.45 13.12 -17.23
CA THR A 73 7.37 13.07 -18.37
C THR A 73 6.79 12.16 -19.45
N ALA A 74 7.27 12.28 -20.69
CA ALA A 74 6.83 11.38 -21.75
C ALA A 74 7.45 9.99 -21.53
N ASP A 75 6.65 8.94 -21.69
CA ASP A 75 7.07 7.53 -21.53
C ASP A 75 7.82 6.98 -22.78
N GLY A 76 7.81 7.72 -23.90
CA GLY A 76 8.35 7.31 -25.19
C GLY A 76 7.43 6.39 -26.03
N HIS A 77 6.31 5.94 -25.48
CA HIS A 77 5.31 5.07 -26.13
C HIS A 77 3.98 5.77 -26.40
N GLY A 78 3.87 7.05 -26.04
CA GLY A 78 2.72 7.90 -26.26
C GLY A 78 1.97 8.27 -24.99
N GLY A 79 2.23 7.56 -23.88
CA GLY A 79 1.71 7.86 -22.55
C GLY A 79 2.56 8.86 -21.76
N THR A 80 2.37 8.83 -20.44
CA THR A 80 3.01 9.72 -19.48
C THR A 80 3.55 8.89 -18.33
N LEU A 81 4.87 8.98 -18.11
CA LEU A 81 5.50 8.48 -16.91
C LEU A 81 5.45 9.54 -15.83
N ILE A 82 4.77 9.24 -14.72
CA ILE A 82 4.68 10.12 -13.55
C ILE A 82 5.59 9.57 -12.45
N ASN A 83 6.64 10.31 -12.10
CA ASN A 83 7.47 10.02 -10.94
C ASN A 83 6.93 10.76 -9.72
N VAL A 84 6.46 10.00 -8.74
CA VAL A 84 5.93 10.49 -7.46
C VAL A 84 6.99 10.26 -6.38
N ARG A 85 7.26 11.28 -5.58
CA ARG A 85 8.20 11.25 -4.47
C ARG A 85 7.51 11.65 -3.20
N VAL A 86 7.45 10.72 -2.25
CA VAL A 86 6.83 10.94 -0.95
C VAL A 86 7.91 10.94 0.12
N ASN A 87 8.04 12.07 0.81
CA ASN A 87 8.94 12.21 1.94
C ASN A 87 8.29 11.64 3.19
N VAL A 88 8.85 10.55 3.72
CA VAL A 88 8.37 9.89 4.93
C VAL A 88 8.96 10.62 6.14
N ALA A 89 8.08 11.19 6.98
CA ALA A 89 8.49 11.94 8.15
C ALA A 89 9.43 11.15 9.07
N SER A 90 10.45 11.81 9.64
CA SER A 90 11.34 11.21 10.63
C SER A 90 10.53 10.76 11.85
N GLY A 91 10.73 9.53 12.30
CA GLY A 91 9.97 8.94 13.43
C GLY A 91 8.91 7.91 13.01
N VAL A 92 8.71 7.71 11.71
CA VAL A 92 7.91 6.60 11.16
C VAL A 92 8.76 5.34 11.11
N SER A 93 8.30 4.23 11.69
CA SER A 93 9.01 2.95 11.61
C SER A 93 8.79 2.29 10.25
N SER A 94 7.58 2.39 9.72
CA SER A 94 7.19 1.81 8.44
C SER A 94 6.02 2.59 7.83
N ALA A 95 6.18 2.99 6.57
CA ALA A 95 5.12 3.56 5.74
C ALA A 95 4.95 2.71 4.49
N HIS A 96 3.71 2.42 4.15
CA HIS A 96 3.33 1.93 2.83
C HIS A 96 2.65 3.08 2.08
N VAL A 97 3.05 3.34 0.84
CA VAL A 97 2.58 4.48 0.05
C VAL A 97 2.02 3.94 -1.23
N VAL A 98 0.79 4.32 -1.54
CA VAL A 98 0.12 3.98 -2.80
C VAL A 98 -0.16 5.28 -3.55
N ALA A 99 0.37 5.38 -4.77
CA ALA A 99 0.08 6.47 -5.68
C ALA A 99 -0.81 5.96 -6.82
N SER A 100 -1.83 6.73 -7.19
CA SER A 100 -2.81 6.30 -8.20
C SER A 100 -3.35 7.44 -9.05
N VAL A 101 -3.64 7.14 -10.32
CA VAL A 101 -4.39 8.03 -11.22
C VAL A 101 -5.71 7.36 -11.54
N GLN A 102 -6.75 7.74 -10.80
CA GLN A 102 -8.06 7.10 -10.84
C GLN A 102 -8.70 7.11 -12.24
N ARG A 103 -8.47 8.17 -13.03
CA ARG A 103 -9.00 8.29 -14.40
C ARG A 103 -8.62 7.09 -15.28
N PHE A 104 -7.42 6.56 -15.10
CA PHE A 104 -6.90 5.43 -15.88
C PHE A 104 -6.81 4.13 -15.08
N GLN A 105 -7.28 4.14 -13.83
CA GLN A 105 -7.22 2.99 -12.92
C GLN A 105 -5.82 2.41 -12.74
N VAL A 106 -4.79 3.25 -12.87
CA VAL A 106 -3.39 2.87 -12.67
C VAL A 106 -2.95 3.22 -11.26
N SER A 107 -2.21 2.32 -10.63
CA SER A 107 -1.65 2.50 -9.29
C SER A 107 -0.28 1.85 -9.20
N THR A 108 0.58 2.42 -8.37
CA THR A 108 1.84 1.84 -7.95
C THR A 108 1.96 1.99 -6.44
N ASP A 109 2.74 1.13 -5.81
CA ASP A 109 2.98 1.18 -4.39
C ASP A 109 4.44 0.94 -4.03
N GLY A 110 4.79 1.31 -2.80
CA GLY A 110 6.15 1.23 -2.29
C GLY A 110 6.20 1.40 -0.78
N GLY A 111 7.29 0.92 -0.19
CA GLY A 111 7.52 0.98 1.24
C GLY A 111 8.71 1.86 1.58
N GLY A 112 8.64 2.54 2.72
CA GLY A 112 9.73 3.33 3.26
C GLY A 112 9.67 3.41 4.78
N SER A 113 10.74 3.95 5.37
CA SER A 113 10.82 4.26 6.79
C SER A 113 11.14 5.74 6.99
N GLY A 114 11.05 6.22 8.23
CA GLY A 114 11.21 7.63 8.55
C GLY A 114 12.55 8.21 8.08
N GLY A 115 12.48 9.37 7.43
CA GLY A 115 13.64 10.04 6.83
C GLY A 115 14.01 9.54 5.44
N THR A 116 13.23 8.63 4.85
CA THR A 116 13.42 8.15 3.47
C THR A 116 12.47 8.84 2.50
N VAL A 117 12.87 8.88 1.22
CA VAL A 117 11.99 9.32 0.12
C VAL A 117 11.56 8.08 -0.65
N VAL A 118 10.26 7.79 -0.63
CA VAL A 118 9.67 6.71 -1.43
C VAL A 118 9.45 7.25 -2.84
N SER A 119 10.10 6.64 -3.82
CA SER A 119 9.93 6.96 -5.24
C SER A 119 9.02 5.93 -5.90
N LEU A 120 8.03 6.40 -6.63
CA LEU A 120 6.95 5.62 -7.21
C LEU A 120 6.77 6.04 -8.67
N ASP A 121 6.80 5.08 -9.59
CA ASP A 121 6.64 5.34 -11.02
C ASP A 121 5.27 4.86 -11.49
N LEU A 122 4.47 5.78 -12.01
CA LEU A 122 3.17 5.52 -12.62
C LEU A 122 3.27 5.68 -14.12
N ASP A 123 3.12 4.58 -14.83
CA ASP A 123 2.95 4.60 -16.28
C ASP A 123 1.47 4.81 -16.62
N VAL A 124 1.16 5.96 -17.22
CA VAL A 124 -0.20 6.38 -17.53
C VAL A 124 -0.41 6.40 -19.05
N PRO A 125 -1.39 5.66 -19.59
CA PRO A 125 -1.66 5.69 -21.02
C PRO A 125 -2.23 7.05 -21.47
N SER A 126 -2.11 7.34 -22.76
CA SER A 126 -2.56 8.61 -23.35
C SER A 126 -4.07 8.79 -23.41
N THR A 127 -4.82 7.67 -23.48
CA THR A 127 -6.27 7.64 -23.77
C THR A 127 -6.90 6.37 -23.23
#